data_AF-A0A956L7C6-F1
#
_entry.id   AF-A0A956L7C6-F1
#
_cell.length_a   1.000
_cell.length_b   1.000
_cell.length_c   1.000
_cell.angle_alpha   90.00
_cell.angle_beta   90.00
_cell.angle_gamma   90.00
#
_symmetry.space_group_name_H-M   'P 1'
#
loop_
_entity.id
_entity.type
_entity.pdbx_description
1 polymer ?
#
loop_
_entity_poly.entity_id
_entity_poly.type
_entity_poly.pdbx_seq_one_letter_code
_entity_poly.pdbx_strand_id
1 'polypeptide(L)'
;PAAGEPSPASGAAPDDSPAEAMAGLSPEAPADADAKAQEPAAGDDQETPAQKRRRERREKREHALLGAFTMQGATYTHWRGDGVQAGHASYAMDFGLGINPSPGFGMYALAGGLLGAKIQDKQIKANYGHVAFVFAFSRKYFFSTVGAGGAFSRLRFSDGTLQKDRGLAIPTRLMGKIPLPHKLYLGLGITYELGLVRGFSRAINGIGGQIVVGRW
;
A
#
# COMPACT_ATOMS: atom_id res chain seq x y z
N PRO A 1 30.81 69.03 -21.15
CA PRO A 1 31.63 68.27 -22.12
C PRO A 1 30.72 67.35 -22.96
N ALA A 2 31.12 66.99 -24.18
CA ALA A 2 30.35 66.19 -25.17
C ALA A 2 29.69 64.90 -24.59
N ALA A 3 28.49 64.43 -24.96
CA ALA A 3 27.72 64.36 -26.23
C ALA A 3 27.94 63.05 -27.03
N GLY A 4 26.85 62.37 -27.43
CA GLY A 4 26.86 61.27 -28.43
C GLY A 4 25.97 60.05 -28.14
N GLU A 5 24.72 60.07 -28.61
CA GLU A 5 23.94 58.88 -29.06
C GLU A 5 24.31 58.54 -30.53
N PRO A 6 23.93 57.40 -31.19
CA PRO A 6 22.69 56.62 -31.02
C PRO A 6 22.73 55.07 -31.25
N SER A 7 21.54 54.46 -31.24
CA SER A 7 21.14 53.11 -31.72
C SER A 7 20.88 53.12 -33.27
N PRO A 8 20.35 52.10 -34.02
CA PRO A 8 19.79 50.77 -33.65
C PRO A 8 20.02 49.58 -34.66
N ALA A 9 19.27 48.47 -34.46
CA ALA A 9 18.85 47.44 -35.46
C ALA A 9 19.90 46.40 -35.97
N SER A 10 19.54 45.21 -36.50
CA SER A 10 18.26 44.50 -36.72
C SER A 10 18.47 42.96 -36.92
N GLY A 11 17.38 42.17 -36.94
CA GLY A 11 17.36 40.77 -37.43
C GLY A 11 16.84 39.76 -36.40
N ALA A 12 15.55 39.45 -36.26
CA ALA A 12 14.60 38.83 -37.21
C ALA A 12 14.82 37.31 -37.43
N ALA A 13 13.98 36.51 -36.77
CA ALA A 13 13.55 35.18 -37.25
C ALA A 13 12.42 35.39 -38.30
N PRO A 14 11.97 34.39 -39.12
CA PRO A 14 11.45 33.12 -38.61
C PRO A 14 11.58 31.86 -39.54
N ASP A 15 10.92 30.80 -39.09
CA ASP A 15 10.17 29.78 -39.85
C ASP A 15 10.80 28.55 -40.55
N ASP A 16 9.99 27.49 -40.38
CA ASP A 16 9.62 26.41 -41.29
C ASP A 16 10.44 25.09 -41.46
N SER A 17 9.78 24.04 -40.94
CA SER A 17 9.43 22.79 -41.63
C SER A 17 10.54 21.82 -42.13
N PRO A 18 10.60 20.58 -41.59
CA PRO A 18 11.40 19.51 -42.18
C PRO A 18 10.67 18.88 -43.38
N ALA A 19 11.13 19.17 -44.59
CA ALA A 19 10.64 18.56 -45.83
C ALA A 19 11.69 17.65 -46.48
N GLU A 20 11.21 16.49 -46.93
CA GLU A 20 11.91 15.28 -47.37
C GLU A 20 12.75 15.41 -48.65
N ALA A 21 13.82 14.60 -48.75
CA ALA A 21 14.27 13.84 -49.94
C ALA A 21 15.61 13.12 -49.63
N MET A 22 16.03 11.98 -50.19
CA MET A 22 15.51 10.88 -51.05
C MET A 22 16.64 9.79 -51.04
N ALA A 23 16.48 8.47 -51.21
CA ALA A 23 15.34 7.55 -51.35
C ALA A 23 15.81 6.10 -51.02
N GLY A 24 14.91 5.09 -51.03
CA GLY A 24 15.25 3.66 -50.93
C GLY A 24 14.40 2.90 -49.89
N LEU A 25 13.09 2.68 -50.12
CA LEU A 25 12.51 1.55 -50.88
C LEU A 25 12.96 0.16 -50.35
N SER A 26 12.10 -0.81 -50.05
CA SER A 26 10.68 -0.87 -49.65
C SER A 26 10.44 -2.31 -49.15
N PRO A 27 9.57 -2.61 -48.15
CA PRO A 27 9.46 -3.97 -47.61
C PRO A 27 8.70 -4.92 -48.56
N GLU A 28 9.23 -6.12 -48.80
CA GLU A 28 8.49 -7.20 -49.44
C GLU A 28 7.43 -7.77 -48.47
N ALA A 29 6.19 -7.77 -48.91
CA ALA A 29 5.08 -8.51 -48.31
C ALA A 29 4.60 -9.59 -49.29
N PRO A 30 4.34 -10.83 -48.83
CA PRO A 30 3.56 -11.79 -49.59
C PRO A 30 2.11 -11.83 -49.08
N ALA A 31 1.19 -11.35 -49.92
CA ALA A 31 -0.23 -11.67 -49.96
C ALA A 31 -0.46 -12.44 -51.28
N ASP A 32 -1.42 -13.34 -51.47
CA ASP A 32 -2.45 -13.96 -50.62
C ASP A 32 -2.65 -15.41 -51.11
N ALA A 33 -3.24 -16.28 -50.29
CA ALA A 33 -3.86 -17.53 -50.79
C ALA A 33 -5.05 -17.94 -49.89
N ASP A 34 -6.26 -17.75 -50.41
CA ASP A 34 -7.52 -18.06 -49.73
C ASP A 34 -7.63 -19.51 -49.23
N ALA A 35 -8.05 -19.65 -47.97
CA ALA A 35 -8.66 -20.87 -47.45
C ALA A 35 -9.81 -20.52 -46.47
N LYS A 36 -10.88 -19.90 -46.99
CA LYS A 36 -12.16 -19.85 -46.27
C LYS A 36 -12.76 -21.25 -46.15
N ALA A 37 -12.80 -21.80 -44.94
CA ALA A 37 -13.99 -22.42 -44.34
C ALA A 37 -13.63 -23.26 -43.09
N GLN A 38 -13.80 -22.68 -41.91
CA GLN A 38 -14.71 -23.17 -40.86
C GLN A 38 -14.38 -22.48 -39.53
N GLU A 39 -15.30 -21.62 -39.07
CA GLU A 39 -15.47 -21.44 -37.63
C GLU A 39 -15.95 -22.77 -37.05
N PRO A 40 -15.26 -23.41 -36.09
CA PRO A 40 -15.95 -24.24 -35.14
C PRO A 40 -16.81 -23.29 -34.29
N ALA A 41 -18.12 -23.53 -34.32
CA ALA A 41 -19.12 -22.71 -33.66
C ALA A 41 -18.80 -22.44 -32.18
N ALA A 42 -19.39 -21.37 -31.64
CA ALA A 42 -19.47 -21.12 -30.21
C ALA A 42 -20.01 -22.37 -29.48
N GLY A 43 -19.10 -23.15 -28.91
CA GLY A 43 -19.40 -24.27 -28.03
C GLY A 43 -19.20 -23.82 -26.59
N ASP A 44 -20.18 -24.05 -25.73
CA ASP A 44 -20.05 -23.83 -24.30
C ASP A 44 -18.79 -24.54 -23.77
N ASP A 45 -17.90 -23.78 -23.11
CA ASP A 45 -16.74 -24.28 -22.38
C ASP A 45 -17.16 -25.07 -21.12
N GLN A 46 -17.87 -26.19 -21.31
CA GLN A 46 -18.15 -27.14 -20.25
C GLN A 46 -16.89 -27.95 -19.94
N GLU A 47 -15.96 -27.32 -19.20
CA GLU A 47 -14.79 -27.99 -18.62
C GLU A 47 -15.22 -29.34 -18.02
N THR A 48 -14.60 -30.44 -18.48
CA THR A 48 -14.95 -31.78 -18.00
C THR A 48 -14.77 -31.88 -16.48
N PRO A 49 -15.51 -32.75 -15.77
CA PRO A 49 -15.34 -32.93 -14.33
C PRO A 49 -13.90 -33.26 -13.90
N ALA A 50 -13.12 -33.89 -14.78
CA ALA A 50 -11.70 -34.16 -14.57
C ALA A 50 -10.82 -32.90 -14.73
N GLN A 51 -11.11 -32.02 -15.70
CA GLN A 51 -10.44 -30.72 -15.85
C GLN A 51 -10.76 -29.80 -14.68
N LYS A 52 -12.05 -29.66 -14.29
CA LYS A 52 -12.47 -28.92 -13.09
C LYS A 52 -11.71 -29.39 -11.85
N ARG A 53 -11.68 -30.70 -11.58
CA ARG A 53 -10.92 -31.28 -10.45
C ARG A 53 -9.41 -31.05 -10.53
N ARG A 54 -8.81 -31.03 -11.74
CA ARG A 54 -7.37 -30.74 -11.90
C ARG A 54 -7.07 -29.26 -11.68
N ARG A 55 -7.88 -28.37 -12.22
CA ARG A 55 -7.81 -26.91 -12.03
C ARG A 55 -8.00 -26.55 -10.57
N GLU A 56 -9.05 -27.04 -9.93
CA GLU A 56 -9.33 -26.83 -8.51
C GLU A 56 -8.21 -27.38 -7.60
N ARG A 57 -7.62 -28.54 -7.93
CA ARG A 57 -6.43 -29.08 -7.23
C ARG A 57 -5.18 -28.23 -7.46
N ARG A 58 -5.04 -27.60 -8.63
CA ARG A 58 -3.92 -26.72 -8.97
C ARG A 58 -4.05 -25.39 -8.24
N GLU A 59 -5.21 -24.75 -8.29
CA GLU A 59 -5.55 -23.55 -7.52
C GLU A 59 -5.40 -23.80 -6.00
N LYS A 60 -5.83 -24.97 -5.49
CA LYS A 60 -5.58 -25.39 -4.09
C LYS A 60 -4.12 -25.69 -3.76
N ARG A 61 -3.24 -25.94 -4.75
CA ARG A 61 -1.78 -26.08 -4.53
C ARG A 61 -1.01 -24.76 -4.76
N GLU A 62 -1.62 -23.78 -5.42
CA GLU A 62 -0.97 -22.54 -5.85
C GLU A 62 -1.18 -21.34 -4.91
N HIS A 63 -1.97 -21.43 -3.83
CA HIS A 63 -1.93 -20.41 -2.74
C HIS A 63 -0.66 -20.55 -1.87
N ALA A 64 -0.24 -19.51 -1.14
CA ALA A 64 0.88 -19.64 -0.20
C ALA A 64 0.34 -19.95 1.21
N LEU A 65 0.59 -21.16 1.71
CA LEU A 65 0.18 -21.52 3.08
C LEU A 65 0.81 -20.63 4.15
N LEU A 66 2.01 -20.10 3.89
CA LEU A 66 2.69 -19.09 4.71
C LEU A 66 2.62 -17.72 4.03
N GLY A 67 2.02 -16.77 4.72
CA GLY A 67 1.97 -15.36 4.35
C GLY A 67 2.86 -14.51 5.25
N ALA A 68 3.45 -13.46 4.69
CA ALA A 68 4.23 -12.48 5.45
C ALA A 68 4.10 -11.10 4.79
N PHE A 69 4.14 -10.02 5.56
CA PHE A 69 4.12 -8.67 5.03
C PHE A 69 4.83 -7.67 5.96
N THR A 70 5.28 -6.56 5.38
CA THR A 70 5.70 -5.36 6.12
C THR A 70 4.89 -4.17 5.61
N MET A 71 4.52 -3.26 6.53
CA MET A 71 3.67 -2.11 6.27
C MET A 71 4.37 -0.87 6.80
N GLN A 72 4.50 0.16 5.96
CA GLN A 72 5.25 1.37 6.28
C GLN A 72 4.46 2.59 5.81
N GLY A 73 4.40 3.65 6.63
CA GLY A 73 3.60 4.81 6.26
C GLY A 73 3.63 5.98 7.25
N ALA A 74 2.81 6.97 6.96
CA ALA A 74 2.65 8.18 7.75
C ALA A 74 1.20 8.33 8.21
N THR A 75 1.03 8.68 9.47
CA THR A 75 -0.28 8.79 10.12
C THR A 75 -0.42 10.07 10.92
N TYR A 76 -1.64 10.56 11.02
CA TYR A 76 -2.06 11.55 11.99
C TYR A 76 -2.61 10.82 13.22
N THR A 77 -2.06 11.11 14.39
CA THR A 77 -2.33 10.37 15.64
C THR A 77 -2.82 11.28 16.75
N HIS A 78 -3.97 10.96 17.33
CA HIS A 78 -4.61 11.74 18.39
C HIS A 78 -4.62 10.97 19.71
N TRP A 79 -4.09 11.57 20.77
CA TRP A 79 -3.91 10.95 22.08
C TRP A 79 -4.90 11.56 23.08
N ARG A 80 -6.12 11.02 23.15
CA ARG A 80 -7.19 11.53 24.03
C ARG A 80 -6.95 11.13 25.48
N GLY A 81 -6.97 12.14 26.36
CA GLY A 81 -6.88 11.97 27.83
C GLY A 81 -5.83 12.84 28.51
N ASP A 82 -4.94 13.49 27.74
CA ASP A 82 -3.70 14.09 28.27
C ASP A 82 -3.69 15.62 28.24
N GLY A 83 -4.88 16.25 28.19
CA GLY A 83 -5.04 17.70 28.05
C GLY A 83 -4.70 18.26 26.66
N VAL A 84 -4.03 17.48 25.80
CA VAL A 84 -3.68 17.86 24.43
C VAL A 84 -4.81 17.53 23.47
N GLN A 85 -5.34 18.56 22.79
CA GLN A 85 -6.46 18.44 21.84
C GLN A 85 -6.01 18.32 20.37
N ALA A 86 -4.73 18.52 20.09
CA ALA A 86 -4.17 18.38 18.74
C ALA A 86 -3.73 16.94 18.46
N GLY A 87 -3.87 16.49 17.21
CA GLY A 87 -3.22 15.28 16.73
C GLY A 87 -1.87 15.58 16.05
N HIS A 88 -1.04 14.54 15.94
CA HIS A 88 0.38 14.66 15.60
C HIS A 88 0.78 13.67 14.52
N ALA A 89 1.62 14.11 13.58
CA ALA A 89 2.25 13.24 12.61
C ALA A 89 3.11 12.17 13.31
N SER A 90 2.99 10.92 12.88
CA SER A 90 3.77 9.79 13.35
C SER A 90 4.08 8.81 12.20
N TYR A 91 5.12 7.99 12.38
CA TYR A 91 5.48 6.94 11.43
C TYR A 91 4.81 5.63 11.84
N ALA A 92 4.07 5.01 10.93
CA ALA A 92 3.38 3.74 11.15
C ALA A 92 4.16 2.59 10.53
N MET A 93 4.57 1.61 11.35
CA MET A 93 5.44 0.51 10.96
C MET A 93 4.94 -0.80 11.55
N ASP A 94 4.58 -1.76 10.70
CA ASP A 94 4.04 -3.05 11.12
C ASP A 94 4.63 -4.23 10.34
N PHE A 95 4.69 -5.39 10.97
CA PHE A 95 5.09 -6.66 10.39
C PHE A 95 4.05 -7.74 10.69
N GLY A 96 3.61 -8.44 9.65
CA GLY A 96 2.71 -9.59 9.77
C GLY A 96 3.40 -10.88 9.36
N LEU A 97 3.21 -11.93 10.15
CA LEU A 97 3.54 -13.31 9.80
C LEU A 97 2.35 -14.22 10.11
N GLY A 98 1.98 -15.10 9.19
CA GLY A 98 0.74 -15.85 9.31
C GLY A 98 0.55 -16.95 8.29
N ILE A 99 -0.68 -17.46 8.25
CA ILE A 99 -1.10 -18.52 7.35
C ILE A 99 -2.34 -18.11 6.54
N ASN A 100 -2.39 -18.56 5.29
CA ASN A 100 -3.54 -18.34 4.40
C ASN A 100 -4.25 -19.68 4.16
N PRO A 101 -5.23 -20.09 4.99
CA PRO A 101 -5.95 -21.34 4.81
C PRO A 101 -6.90 -21.32 3.59
N SER A 102 -7.06 -20.18 2.90
CA SER A 102 -7.75 -20.09 1.62
C SER A 102 -7.19 -18.95 0.76
N PRO A 103 -7.47 -18.92 -0.56
CA PRO A 103 -7.00 -17.84 -1.44
C PRO A 103 -7.49 -16.42 -1.07
N GLY A 104 -8.54 -16.28 -0.26
CA GLY A 104 -9.14 -15.00 0.09
C GLY A 104 -9.17 -14.65 1.58
N PHE A 105 -8.66 -15.52 2.45
CA PHE A 105 -8.65 -15.31 3.90
C PHE A 105 -7.35 -15.84 4.53
N GLY A 106 -6.82 -15.07 5.49
CA GLY A 106 -5.58 -15.33 6.20
C GLY A 106 -5.64 -14.93 7.68
N MET A 107 -4.77 -15.53 8.47
CA MET A 107 -4.66 -15.37 9.93
C MET A 107 -3.21 -15.05 10.28
N TYR A 108 -2.96 -13.87 10.86
CA TYR A 108 -1.61 -13.34 11.06
C TYR A 108 -1.39 -12.87 12.50
N ALA A 109 -0.20 -13.11 13.03
CA ALA A 109 0.36 -12.33 14.12
C ALA A 109 0.95 -11.04 13.54
N LEU A 110 0.54 -9.90 14.07
CA LEU A 110 0.96 -8.56 13.69
C LEU A 110 1.74 -7.93 14.86
N ALA A 111 2.92 -7.38 14.58
CA ALA A 111 3.70 -6.60 15.54
C ALA A 111 4.12 -5.27 14.90
N GLY A 112 3.84 -4.15 15.57
CA GLY A 112 3.99 -2.85 14.95
C GLY A 112 3.58 -1.68 15.82
N GLY A 113 3.14 -0.58 15.19
CA GLY A 113 2.63 0.60 15.86
C GLY A 113 3.06 1.94 15.25
N LEU A 114 3.02 2.97 16.09
CA LEU A 114 3.08 4.39 15.75
C LEU A 114 4.26 5.05 16.50
N LEU A 115 5.26 5.46 15.74
CA LEU A 115 6.55 5.94 16.26
C LEU A 115 6.71 7.45 16.12
N GLY A 116 7.32 8.07 17.13
CA GLY A 116 7.82 9.45 17.04
C GLY A 116 6.77 10.56 17.09
N ALA A 117 5.55 10.29 17.56
CA ALA A 117 4.53 11.32 17.74
C ALA A 117 5.03 12.40 18.73
N LYS A 118 5.18 13.63 18.22
CA LYS A 118 5.66 14.80 18.98
C LYS A 118 4.47 15.57 19.54
N ILE A 119 4.10 15.23 20.77
CA ILE A 119 2.99 15.86 21.50
C ILE A 119 3.52 17.14 22.17
N GLN A 120 2.68 18.19 22.21
CA GLN A 120 2.91 19.47 22.91
C GLN A 120 4.29 20.12 22.62
N ASP A 121 4.34 20.96 21.57
CA ASP A 121 5.53 21.75 21.17
C ASP A 121 6.86 20.98 21.12
N LYS A 122 6.79 19.73 20.64
CA LYS A 122 7.92 18.80 20.48
C LYS A 122 8.55 18.34 21.81
N GLN A 123 8.02 18.74 22.97
CA GLN A 123 8.55 18.40 24.28
C GLN A 123 8.22 16.97 24.69
N ILE A 124 6.99 16.51 24.43
CA ILE A 124 6.56 15.15 24.77
C ILE A 124 6.77 14.24 23.56
N LYS A 125 7.49 13.12 23.77
CA LYS A 125 7.65 12.08 22.75
C LYS A 125 6.80 10.88 23.11
N ALA A 126 5.76 10.65 22.33
CA ALA A 126 4.87 9.50 22.47
C ALA A 126 5.18 8.45 21.40
N ASN A 127 5.16 7.18 21.82
CA ASN A 127 5.21 6.03 20.92
C ASN A 127 4.13 5.06 21.37
N TYR A 128 3.43 4.48 20.41
CA TYR A 128 2.47 3.40 20.61
C TYR A 128 2.99 2.18 19.88
N GLY A 129 2.95 1.02 20.53
CA GLY A 129 3.25 -0.26 19.93
C GLY A 129 2.11 -1.23 20.17
N HIS A 130 1.95 -2.22 19.29
CA HIS A 130 0.99 -3.29 19.49
C HIS A 130 1.58 -4.66 19.11
N VAL A 131 1.03 -5.71 19.71
CA VAL A 131 1.11 -7.08 19.20
C VAL A 131 -0.32 -7.61 19.13
N ALA A 132 -0.79 -7.93 17.93
CA ALA A 132 -2.17 -8.25 17.66
C ALA A 132 -2.32 -9.53 16.83
N PHE A 133 -3.44 -10.21 17.03
CA PHE A 133 -3.89 -11.25 16.11
C PHE A 133 -4.88 -10.61 15.13
N VAL A 134 -4.61 -10.74 13.82
CA VAL A 134 -5.42 -10.12 12.76
C VAL A 134 -5.93 -11.15 11.77
N PHE A 135 -7.19 -10.97 11.39
CA PHE A 135 -7.82 -11.60 10.25
C PHE A 135 -7.58 -10.73 9.01
N ALA A 136 -7.05 -11.33 7.97
CA ALA A 136 -6.79 -10.69 6.69
C ALA A 136 -7.76 -11.22 5.63
N PHE A 137 -8.33 -10.33 4.82
CA PHE A 137 -9.22 -10.67 3.72
C PHE A 137 -8.60 -10.12 2.43
N SER A 138 -8.41 -10.97 1.41
CA SER A 138 -7.85 -10.55 0.14
C SER A 138 -8.72 -10.95 -1.03
N ARG A 139 -8.78 -10.07 -2.04
CA ARG A 139 -9.28 -10.34 -3.39
C ARG A 139 -8.24 -9.86 -4.40
N LYS A 140 -8.50 -10.05 -5.69
CA LYS A 140 -7.56 -9.73 -6.79
C LYS A 140 -6.92 -8.33 -6.68
N TYR A 141 -7.73 -7.33 -6.35
CA TYR A 141 -7.33 -5.91 -6.26
C TYR A 141 -7.46 -5.30 -4.86
N PHE A 142 -7.70 -6.13 -3.84
CA PHE A 142 -8.05 -5.63 -2.51
C PHE A 142 -7.43 -6.45 -1.38
N PHE A 143 -7.09 -5.79 -0.28
CA PHE A 143 -6.60 -6.38 0.96
C PHE A 143 -7.10 -5.57 2.16
N SER A 144 -7.73 -6.21 3.13
CA SER A 144 -8.04 -5.62 4.44
C SER A 144 -7.51 -6.47 5.58
N THR A 145 -7.28 -5.83 6.72
CA THR A 145 -7.06 -6.52 8.00
C THR A 145 -7.94 -5.92 9.08
N VAL A 146 -8.40 -6.75 10.00
CA VAL A 146 -9.01 -6.35 11.28
C VAL A 146 -8.55 -7.33 12.35
N GLY A 147 -8.25 -6.83 13.55
CA GLY A 147 -7.88 -7.70 14.65
C GLY A 147 -7.89 -7.01 16.00
N ALA A 148 -7.37 -7.73 16.99
CA ALA A 148 -7.28 -7.28 18.37
C ALA A 148 -5.96 -7.75 19.00
N GLY A 149 -5.44 -6.99 19.95
CA GLY A 149 -4.12 -7.25 20.51
C GLY A 149 -3.80 -6.51 21.80
N GLY A 150 -2.60 -6.75 22.32
CA GLY A 150 -2.04 -5.93 23.38
C GLY A 150 -1.50 -4.61 22.82
N ALA A 151 -1.99 -3.49 23.34
CA ALA A 151 -1.39 -2.17 23.14
C ALA A 151 -0.38 -1.85 24.24
N PHE A 152 0.67 -1.13 23.86
CA PHE A 152 1.73 -0.62 24.74
C PHE A 152 1.95 0.85 24.41
N SER A 153 1.81 1.74 25.40
CA SER A 153 2.18 3.15 25.24
C SER A 153 3.54 3.43 25.87
N ARG A 154 4.23 4.44 25.35
CA ARG A 154 5.41 5.02 25.98
C ARG A 154 5.40 6.53 25.78
N LEU A 155 4.98 7.28 26.79
CA LEU A 155 5.10 8.73 26.84
C LEU A 155 6.35 9.12 27.63
N ARG A 156 7.22 9.91 27.02
CA ARG A 156 8.34 10.58 27.68
C ARG A 156 8.07 12.08 27.74
N PHE A 157 8.07 12.62 28.95
CA PHE A 157 7.91 14.04 29.25
C PHE A 157 9.27 14.77 29.21
N SER A 158 9.25 16.11 29.25
CA SER A 158 10.43 16.97 29.16
C SER A 158 11.34 16.91 30.40
N ASP A 159 10.77 16.61 31.57
CA ASP A 159 11.47 16.31 32.83
C ASP A 159 12.18 14.95 32.84
N GLY A 160 12.03 14.14 31.77
CA GLY A 160 12.56 12.79 31.66
C GLY A 160 11.64 11.69 32.21
N THR A 161 10.53 12.05 32.85
CA THR A 161 9.53 11.10 33.38
C THR A 161 9.01 10.21 32.26
N LEU A 162 8.87 8.91 32.55
CA LEU A 162 8.49 7.90 31.57
C LEU A 162 7.24 7.14 32.02
N GLN A 163 6.10 7.44 31.40
CA GLN A 163 4.87 6.67 31.57
C GLN A 163 4.82 5.54 30.54
N LYS A 164 4.42 4.35 31.01
CA LYS A 164 4.21 3.16 30.19
C LYS A 164 2.82 2.61 30.49
N ASP A 165 1.89 2.71 29.56
CA ASP A 165 0.58 2.07 29.71
C ASP A 165 0.51 0.75 28.94
N ARG A 166 -0.47 -0.07 29.30
CA ARG A 166 -0.89 -1.25 28.54
C ARG A 166 -2.40 -1.18 28.29
N GLY A 167 -2.89 -1.94 27.33
CA GLY A 167 -4.31 -2.10 27.07
C GLY A 167 -4.61 -2.85 25.79
N LEU A 168 -5.68 -2.47 25.09
CA LEU A 168 -6.19 -3.11 23.89
C LEU A 168 -5.77 -2.34 22.63
N ALA A 169 -5.22 -3.04 21.64
CA ALA A 169 -5.02 -2.55 20.29
C ALA A 169 -6.09 -3.13 19.37
N ILE A 170 -6.65 -2.31 18.47
CA ILE A 170 -7.57 -2.71 17.40
C ILE A 170 -7.00 -2.15 16.08
N PRO A 171 -6.03 -2.85 15.48
CA PRO A 171 -5.44 -2.45 14.20
C PRO A 171 -6.37 -2.84 13.04
N THR A 172 -6.70 -1.87 12.18
CA THR A 172 -7.56 -2.10 11.00
C THR A 172 -6.99 -1.42 9.75
N ARG A 173 -7.10 -2.05 8.59
CA ARG A 173 -6.50 -1.57 7.33
C ARG A 173 -7.35 -1.89 6.12
N LEU A 174 -7.29 -1.02 5.11
CA LEU A 174 -8.06 -1.07 3.88
C LEU A 174 -7.16 -0.67 2.70
N MET A 175 -6.84 -1.58 1.79
CA MET A 175 -5.79 -1.39 0.78
C MET A 175 -6.18 -1.87 -0.62
N GLY A 176 -5.85 -1.06 -1.63
CA GLY A 176 -5.75 -1.51 -3.01
C GLY A 176 -4.53 -2.42 -3.17
N LYS A 177 -4.69 -3.51 -3.91
CA LYS A 177 -3.67 -4.55 -4.13
C LYS A 177 -3.22 -4.55 -5.59
N ILE A 178 -1.92 -4.36 -5.80
CA ILE A 178 -1.25 -4.59 -7.09
C ILE A 178 -0.58 -5.96 -6.99
N PRO A 179 -1.07 -7.00 -7.70
CA PRO A 179 -0.44 -8.31 -7.69
C PRO A 179 0.93 -8.26 -8.40
N LEU A 180 1.91 -8.93 -7.82
CA LEU A 180 3.28 -9.05 -8.35
C LEU A 180 3.62 -10.52 -8.63
N PRO A 181 4.69 -10.82 -9.38
CA PRO A 181 5.17 -12.18 -9.58
C PRO A 181 5.47 -12.94 -8.27
N HIS A 182 5.60 -14.26 -8.36
CA HIS A 182 5.96 -15.15 -7.24
C HIS A 182 5.06 -15.09 -6.00
N LYS A 183 3.78 -14.73 -6.18
CA LYS A 183 2.77 -14.56 -5.11
C LYS A 183 3.05 -13.37 -4.17
N LEU A 184 3.79 -12.38 -4.67
CA LEU A 184 3.99 -11.11 -3.98
C LEU A 184 2.86 -10.13 -4.31
N TYR A 185 2.71 -9.08 -3.50
CA TYR A 185 1.86 -7.94 -3.81
C TYR A 185 2.43 -6.65 -3.23
N LEU A 186 2.12 -5.54 -3.92
CA LEU A 186 2.25 -4.19 -3.39
C LEU A 186 0.84 -3.72 -2.97
N GLY A 187 0.68 -3.33 -1.71
CA GLY A 187 -0.52 -2.73 -1.17
C GLY A 187 -0.35 -1.22 -1.02
N LEU A 188 -1.40 -0.46 -1.34
CA LEU A 188 -1.48 0.98 -1.10
C LEU A 188 -2.84 1.28 -0.48
N GLY A 189 -2.88 1.94 0.67
CA GLY A 189 -4.16 2.23 1.31
C GLY A 189 -4.10 2.91 2.65
N ILE A 190 -5.21 2.80 3.37
CA ILE A 190 -5.48 3.50 4.63
C ILE A 190 -5.30 2.53 5.80
N THR A 191 -4.66 3.02 6.85
CA THR A 191 -4.58 2.37 8.16
C THR A 191 -5.39 3.16 9.19
N TYR A 192 -6.05 2.46 10.09
CA TYR A 192 -6.68 3.01 11.29
C TYR A 192 -6.30 2.16 12.51
N GLU A 193 -5.60 2.80 13.45
CA GLU A 193 -5.06 2.21 14.66
C GLU A 193 -5.79 2.78 15.88
N LEU A 194 -6.58 1.96 16.56
CA LEU A 194 -7.23 2.31 17.82
C LEU A 194 -6.53 1.61 18.99
N GLY A 195 -5.89 2.38 19.87
CA GLY A 195 -5.30 1.91 21.12
C GLY A 195 -6.08 2.42 22.33
N LEU A 196 -6.68 1.53 23.11
CA LEU A 196 -7.32 1.85 24.39
C LEU A 196 -6.39 1.43 25.52
N VAL A 197 -5.72 2.39 26.15
CA VAL A 197 -4.68 2.15 27.17
C VAL A 197 -5.07 2.71 28.53
N ARG A 198 -4.28 2.39 29.57
CA ARG A 198 -4.48 2.86 30.95
C ARG A 198 -5.87 2.46 31.47
N GLY A 199 -6.22 1.18 31.35
CA GLY A 199 -7.53 0.68 31.77
C GLY A 199 -8.70 1.32 30.99
N PHE A 200 -8.52 1.51 29.67
CA PHE A 200 -9.48 2.11 28.74
C PHE A 200 -9.77 3.62 28.96
N SER A 201 -9.08 4.29 29.89
CA SER A 201 -9.29 5.73 30.14
C SER A 201 -8.63 6.66 29.12
N ARG A 202 -7.68 6.15 28.31
CA ARG A 202 -6.91 6.91 27.31
C ARG A 202 -7.06 6.26 25.94
N ALA A 203 -7.45 7.03 24.93
CA ALA A 203 -7.71 6.53 23.58
C ALA A 203 -6.76 7.16 22.55
N ILE A 204 -5.95 6.31 21.93
CA ILE A 204 -5.00 6.63 20.86
C ILE A 204 -5.69 6.31 19.54
N ASN A 205 -5.83 7.29 18.65
CA ASN A 205 -6.46 7.13 17.35
C ASN A 205 -5.48 7.56 16.26
N GLY A 206 -4.93 6.61 15.50
CA GLY A 206 -4.11 6.87 14.32
C GLY A 206 -4.90 6.65 13.05
N ILE A 207 -4.84 7.58 12.08
CA ILE A 207 -5.31 7.38 10.71
C ILE A 207 -4.25 7.85 9.72
N GLY A 208 -4.05 7.15 8.61
CA GLY A 208 -3.12 7.59 7.58
C GLY A 208 -2.90 6.62 6.44
N GLY A 209 -1.89 6.90 5.62
CA GLY A 209 -1.53 6.09 4.46
C GLY A 209 -0.41 5.11 4.78
N GLN A 210 -0.54 3.85 4.32
CA GLN A 210 0.51 2.84 4.37
C GLN A 210 0.74 2.21 2.99
N ILE A 211 2.02 1.92 2.72
CA ILE A 211 2.50 1.07 1.64
C ILE A 211 2.83 -0.30 2.25
N VAL A 212 2.47 -1.38 1.55
CA VAL A 212 2.68 -2.75 2.02
C VAL A 212 3.41 -3.56 0.98
N VAL A 213 4.44 -4.28 1.39
CA VAL A 213 5.05 -5.33 0.57
C VAL A 213 4.79 -6.65 1.27
N GLY A 214 4.15 -7.59 0.59
CA GLY A 214 3.73 -8.85 1.19
C GLY A 214 3.68 -10.03 0.24
N ARG A 215 3.56 -11.21 0.83
CA ARG A 215 3.36 -12.52 0.19
C ARG A 215 2.01 -13.08 0.64
N TRP A 216 1.25 -13.61 -0.31
CA TRP A 216 -0.11 -14.14 -0.10
C TRP A 216 -0.34 -15.47 -0.81
#